data_AF-A0A976LK94-F1
#
_entry.id   AF-A0A976LK94-F1
#
_cell.length_a   1.000
_cell.length_b   1.000
_cell.length_c   1.000
_cell.angle_alpha   90.00
_cell.angle_beta   90.00
_cell.angle_gamma   90.00
#
_symmetry.space_group_name_H-M   'P 1'
#
loop_
_entity.id
_entity.type
_entity.pdbx_description
1 polymer ?
#
loop_
_entity_poly.entity_id
_entity_poly.type
_entity_poly.pdbx_seq_one_letter_code
_entity_poly.pdbx_strand_id
1 'polypeptide(L)'
;MVTSIPAFHVSDLSKVEGSGDVFIDSRKDAVSSGVFGVRLAVHFDPVVDDYPVGTLQIKVDLSDSAKGIFKATSIELINSYGKHNPTVYLTGRCLPEASTGTVQPKGCRFWLMIANNKSGTTAQGTPDIVGFAIHDRSGNRIAYCTGPLKSGDFIVAAK
;
A
#
# COMPACT_ATOMS: atom_id res chain seq x y z
N MET A 1 7.77 20.84 3.60
CA MET A 1 6.39 20.83 3.07
C MET A 1 5.71 19.60 3.64
N VAL A 2 4.65 19.76 4.43
CA VAL A 2 3.92 18.63 5.02
C VAL A 2 2.88 18.18 4.02
N THR A 3 3.04 17.00 3.42
CA THR A 3 2.03 16.42 2.52
C THR A 3 1.01 15.67 3.38
N SER A 4 -0.16 16.26 3.59
CA SER A 4 -1.29 15.58 4.22
C SER A 4 -2.15 14.91 3.16
N ILE A 5 -2.38 13.61 3.28
CA ILE A 5 -3.35 12.90 2.44
C ILE A 5 -4.71 13.00 3.15
N PRO A 6 -5.72 13.68 2.58
CA PRO A 6 -7.05 13.70 3.15
C PRO A 6 -7.62 12.28 3.09
N ALA A 7 -7.99 11.74 4.25
CA ALA A 7 -8.67 10.45 4.36
C ALA A 7 -10.02 10.67 5.06
N PHE A 8 -11.10 10.34 4.37
CA PHE A 8 -12.42 10.21 4.99
C PHE A 8 -12.40 8.86 5.72
N HIS A 9 -12.28 8.83 7.05
CA HIS A 9 -12.10 7.60 7.82
C HIS A 9 -13.42 6.81 8.02
N VAL A 10 -14.20 6.61 6.95
CA VAL A 10 -15.41 5.80 6.98
C VAL A 10 -15.20 4.63 6.02
N SER A 11 -14.98 3.44 6.57
CA SER A 11 -14.78 2.24 5.76
C SER A 11 -16.10 1.72 5.17
N ASP A 12 -16.02 1.05 4.04
CA ASP A 12 -17.14 0.38 3.38
C ASP A 12 -16.92 -1.15 3.30
N LEU A 13 -17.86 -1.90 2.73
CA LEU A 13 -17.85 -3.38 2.61
C LEU A 13 -16.73 -3.92 1.68
N SER A 14 -15.60 -3.23 1.60
CA SER A 14 -14.48 -3.59 0.76
C SER A 14 -13.73 -4.80 1.30
N LYS A 15 -13.22 -5.59 0.36
CA LYS A 15 -12.20 -6.61 0.62
C LYS A 15 -11.09 -6.50 -0.41
N VAL A 16 -9.85 -6.66 0.04
CA VAL A 16 -8.68 -6.77 -0.82
C VAL A 16 -7.75 -7.87 -0.33
N GLU A 17 -7.25 -8.68 -1.25
CA GLU A 17 -6.26 -9.70 -0.97
C GLU A 17 -5.28 -9.87 -2.14
N GLY A 18 -4.04 -10.21 -1.82
CA GLY A 18 -3.04 -10.51 -2.83
C GLY A 18 -1.62 -10.14 -2.42
N SER A 19 -0.72 -10.26 -3.38
CA SER A 19 0.66 -9.85 -3.24
C SER A 19 1.25 -9.49 -4.59
N GLY A 20 2.11 -8.49 -4.62
CA GLY A 20 2.82 -8.12 -5.84
C GLY A 20 4.03 -7.26 -5.58
N ASP A 21 4.94 -7.28 -6.55
CA ASP A 21 6.16 -6.49 -6.56
C ASP A 21 6.12 -5.47 -7.69
N VAL A 22 6.56 -4.27 -7.38
CA VAL A 22 6.77 -3.17 -8.33
C VAL A 22 8.27 -2.94 -8.45
N PHE A 23 8.74 -2.87 -9.70
CA PHE A 23 10.11 -2.53 -10.01
C PHE A 23 10.17 -1.15 -10.67
N ILE A 24 11.01 -0.29 -10.12
CA ILE A 24 11.31 1.03 -10.66
C ILE A 24 12.72 0.99 -11.23
N ASP A 25 12.82 0.93 -12.55
CA ASP A 25 14.09 0.92 -13.26
C ASP A 25 14.85 2.24 -13.07
N SER A 26 14.14 3.36 -13.24
CA SER A 26 14.63 4.69 -12.90
C SER A 26 13.46 5.65 -12.62
N ARG A 27 13.67 6.60 -11.71
CA ARG A 27 12.79 7.75 -11.54
C ARG A 27 13.17 8.84 -12.54
N LYS A 28 12.40 9.93 -12.56
CA LYS A 28 12.67 11.11 -13.40
C LYS A 28 14.05 11.73 -13.17
N ASP A 29 14.64 11.55 -11.98
CA ASP A 29 16.00 12.00 -11.68
C ASP A 29 17.09 11.11 -12.30
N ALA A 30 16.73 9.96 -12.88
CA ALA A 30 17.60 8.93 -13.45
C ALA A 30 18.61 8.28 -12.47
N VAL A 31 18.56 8.62 -11.19
CA VAL A 31 19.48 8.08 -10.15
C VAL A 31 18.73 7.22 -9.14
N SER A 32 17.44 7.47 -8.95
CA SER A 32 16.64 6.72 -7.98
C SER A 32 15.98 5.51 -8.61
N SER A 33 16.11 4.34 -7.98
CA SER A 33 15.58 3.05 -8.48
C SER A 33 15.28 2.11 -7.31
N GLY A 34 14.72 0.95 -7.63
CA GLY A 34 14.60 -0.16 -6.68
C GLY A 34 13.31 -0.95 -6.82
N VAL A 35 13.00 -1.71 -5.78
CA VAL A 35 11.84 -2.60 -5.72
C VAL A 35 11.06 -2.31 -4.45
N PHE A 36 9.74 -2.38 -4.55
CA PHE A 36 8.91 -2.55 -3.37
C PHE A 36 7.89 -3.65 -3.59
N GLY A 37 7.55 -4.36 -2.53
CA GLY A 37 6.57 -5.44 -2.53
C GLY A 37 5.47 -5.15 -1.53
N VAL A 38 4.24 -5.51 -1.89
CA VAL A 38 3.07 -5.40 -1.02
C VAL A 38 2.44 -6.77 -0.89
N ARG A 39 2.06 -7.14 0.34
CA ARG A 39 1.26 -8.33 0.63
C ARG A 39 0.17 -7.94 1.61
N LEU A 40 -1.09 -8.25 1.29
CA LEU A 40 -2.20 -7.93 2.16
C LEU A 40 -3.37 -8.91 2.02
N ALA A 41 -4.16 -8.96 3.08
CA ALA A 41 -5.49 -9.54 3.13
C ALA A 41 -6.26 -8.71 4.15
N VAL A 42 -7.09 -7.77 3.69
CA VAL A 42 -7.82 -6.81 4.51
C VAL A 42 -9.28 -6.77 4.07
N HIS A 43 -10.19 -6.71 5.03
CA HIS A 43 -11.61 -6.55 4.78
C HIS A 43 -12.28 -5.71 5.87
N PHE A 44 -13.50 -5.31 5.60
CA PHE A 44 -14.41 -4.76 6.59
C PHE A 44 -15.83 -5.17 6.26
N ASP A 45 -16.53 -5.77 7.21
CA ASP A 45 -17.97 -5.98 7.17
C ASP A 45 -18.64 -5.29 8.37
N PRO A 46 -19.38 -4.17 8.19
CA PRO A 46 -20.00 -3.45 9.30
C PRO A 46 -21.08 -4.24 10.05
N VAL A 47 -21.48 -5.42 9.55
CA VAL A 47 -22.39 -6.34 10.26
C VAL A 47 -21.65 -7.14 11.34
N VAL A 48 -20.36 -7.40 11.15
CA VAL A 48 -19.55 -8.32 11.98
C VAL A 48 -18.37 -7.61 12.65
N ASP A 49 -17.77 -6.64 11.98
CA ASP A 49 -16.56 -5.95 12.37
C ASP A 49 -16.86 -4.54 12.91
N ASP A 50 -16.26 -4.19 14.05
CA ASP A 50 -16.29 -2.82 14.56
C ASP A 50 -15.35 -1.89 13.76
N TYR A 51 -14.26 -2.45 13.22
CA TYR A 51 -13.21 -1.75 12.48
C TYR A 51 -12.64 -2.65 11.38
N PRO A 52 -11.98 -2.12 10.34
CA PRO A 52 -11.30 -2.95 9.35
C PRO A 52 -10.27 -3.88 9.97
N VAL A 53 -10.26 -5.13 9.52
CA VAL A 53 -9.39 -6.18 10.03
C VAL A 53 -8.55 -6.81 8.92
N GLY A 54 -7.41 -7.39 9.31
CA GLY A 54 -6.56 -8.13 8.38
C GLY A 54 -5.07 -7.89 8.58
N THR A 55 -4.30 -8.24 7.55
CA THR A 55 -2.85 -8.11 7.54
C THR A 55 -2.39 -7.30 6.34
N LEU A 56 -1.38 -6.47 6.54
CA LEU A 56 -0.71 -5.72 5.49
C LEU A 56 0.79 -5.65 5.79
N GLN A 57 1.60 -5.92 4.77
CA GLN A 57 3.04 -5.80 4.80
C GLN A 57 3.52 -5.06 3.54
N ILE A 58 4.39 -4.08 3.73
CA ILE A 58 5.06 -3.32 2.68
C ILE A 58 6.57 -3.54 2.84
N LYS A 59 7.21 -4.18 1.87
CA LYS A 59 8.67 -4.34 1.81
C LYS A 59 9.22 -3.26 0.88
N VAL A 60 10.19 -2.49 1.34
CA VAL A 60 10.79 -1.37 0.62
C VAL A 60 12.28 -1.61 0.45
N ASP A 61 12.74 -1.59 -0.80
CA ASP A 61 14.15 -1.54 -1.19
C ASP A 61 14.32 -0.52 -2.32
N LEU A 62 14.18 0.76 -1.96
CA LEU A 62 14.33 1.90 -2.86
C LEU A 62 15.56 2.69 -2.45
N SER A 63 16.29 3.23 -3.42
CA SER A 63 17.52 4.00 -3.15
C SER A 63 17.27 5.34 -2.47
N ASP A 64 16.05 5.90 -2.57
CA ASP A 64 15.65 7.22 -2.06
C ASP A 64 14.76 7.16 -0.81
N SER A 65 14.60 5.98 -0.21
CA SER A 65 13.69 5.74 0.93
C SER A 65 14.34 4.89 2.01
N ALA A 66 13.77 4.90 3.22
CA ALA A 66 14.16 3.94 4.24
C ALA A 66 13.82 2.52 3.78
N LYS A 67 14.84 1.64 3.80
CA LYS A 67 14.70 0.23 3.44
C LYS A 67 14.20 -0.59 4.62
N GLY A 68 13.42 -1.62 4.34
CA GLY A 68 12.94 -2.55 5.36
C GLY A 68 11.55 -3.09 5.08
N ILE A 69 11.00 -3.76 6.08
CA ILE A 69 9.64 -4.30 6.04
C ILE A 69 8.79 -3.50 7.04
N PHE A 70 7.65 -3.01 6.59
CA PHE A 70 6.70 -2.28 7.40
C PHE A 70 5.42 -3.11 7.50
N LYS A 71 5.07 -3.54 8.71
CA LYS A 71 3.86 -4.33 8.98
C LYS A 71 2.79 -3.44 9.59
N ALA A 72 1.56 -3.53 9.09
CA ALA A 72 0.44 -2.83 9.69
C ALA A 72 0.19 -3.36 11.12
N THR A 73 -0.03 -2.43 12.04
CA THR A 73 -0.47 -2.73 13.42
C THR A 73 -1.95 -2.41 13.62
N SER A 74 -2.49 -1.49 12.83
CA SER A 74 -3.92 -1.28 12.71
C SER A 74 -4.26 -0.84 11.29
N ILE A 75 -5.44 -1.26 10.83
CA ILE A 75 -6.07 -0.71 9.63
C ILE A 75 -7.13 0.27 10.13
N GLU A 76 -7.02 1.52 9.70
CA GLU A 76 -7.93 2.60 10.11
C GLU A 76 -8.96 2.92 9.03
N LEU A 77 -8.65 2.56 7.78
CA LEU A 77 -9.54 2.76 6.64
C LEU A 77 -9.37 1.65 5.62
N ILE A 78 -10.50 1.18 5.07
CA ILE A 78 -10.57 0.51 3.77
C ILE A 78 -11.77 1.07 3.01
N ASN A 79 -11.52 1.64 1.83
CA ASN A 79 -12.57 2.07 0.91
C ASN A 79 -12.25 1.65 -0.49
N SER A 80 -13.28 1.29 -1.25
CA SER A 80 -13.11 1.02 -2.67
C SER A 80 -14.12 1.80 -3.51
N TYR A 81 -13.77 1.94 -4.78
CA TYR A 81 -14.61 2.56 -5.79
C TYR A 81 -14.23 2.02 -7.17
N GLY A 82 -15.11 2.26 -8.15
CA GLY A 82 -14.90 1.83 -9.52
C GLY A 82 -15.46 0.43 -9.79
N LYS A 83 -16.39 0.34 -10.73
CA LYS A 83 -17.04 -0.91 -11.12
C LYS A 83 -16.17 -1.79 -12.01
N HIS A 84 -15.46 -1.17 -12.96
CA HIS A 84 -14.70 -1.87 -14.01
C HIS A 84 -13.20 -1.93 -13.71
N ASN A 85 -12.71 -1.04 -12.86
CA ASN A 85 -11.34 -1.00 -12.35
C ASN A 85 -11.40 -0.76 -10.84
N PRO A 86 -11.76 -1.79 -10.06
CA PRO A 86 -11.89 -1.67 -8.62
C PRO A 86 -10.60 -1.12 -8.03
N THR A 87 -10.69 0.03 -7.37
CA THR A 87 -9.56 0.68 -6.72
C THR A 87 -9.84 0.79 -5.24
N VAL A 88 -8.87 0.37 -4.42
CA VAL A 88 -8.98 0.39 -2.96
C VAL A 88 -7.94 1.33 -2.37
N TYR A 89 -8.33 2.04 -1.31
CA TYR A 89 -7.48 2.83 -0.46
C TYR A 89 -7.43 2.23 0.93
N LEU A 90 -6.24 2.15 1.51
CA LEU A 90 -6.02 1.72 2.88
C LEU A 90 -5.17 2.74 3.63
N THR A 91 -5.52 2.98 4.89
CA THR A 91 -4.69 3.76 5.80
C THR A 91 -4.57 3.06 7.15
N GLY A 92 -3.54 3.42 7.90
CA GLY A 92 -3.41 2.96 9.27
C GLY A 92 -2.03 3.17 9.86
N ARG A 93 -1.75 2.43 10.91
CA ARG A 93 -0.47 2.46 11.64
C ARG A 93 0.36 1.25 11.27
N CYS A 94 1.67 1.43 11.29
CA CYS A 94 2.63 0.38 11.02
C CYS A 94 3.71 0.31 12.10
N LEU A 95 4.54 -0.71 12.02
CA LEU A 95 5.84 -0.77 12.68
C LEU A 95 6.87 -1.26 11.66
N PRO A 96 8.09 -0.67 11.65
CA PRO A 96 9.20 -1.29 10.95
C PRO A 96 9.58 -2.59 11.65
N GLU A 97 9.66 -3.69 10.91
CA GLU A 97 10.33 -4.90 11.36
C GLU A 97 11.80 -4.55 11.60
N ALA A 98 12.38 -5.02 12.71
CA ALA A 98 13.71 -4.61 13.15
C ALA A 98 14.75 -4.76 12.05
N SER A 99 15.07 -3.65 11.36
CA SER A 99 16.14 -3.56 10.39
C SER A 99 17.43 -3.20 11.12
N THR A 100 18.47 -3.99 10.89
CA THR A 100 19.80 -3.79 11.44
C THR A 100 20.37 -2.46 10.94
N GLY A 101 20.48 -1.46 11.82
CA GLY A 101 21.47 -0.38 11.66
C GLY A 101 20.99 1.07 11.46
N THR A 102 19.69 1.38 11.51
CA THR A 102 19.22 2.78 11.41
C THR A 102 18.31 3.19 12.57
N VAL A 103 18.34 4.48 12.90
CA VAL A 103 17.43 5.11 13.88
C VAL A 103 16.00 4.80 13.44
N GLN A 104 15.28 4.00 14.23
CA GLN A 104 13.89 3.71 13.92
C GLN A 104 13.05 4.99 13.99
N PRO A 105 12.28 5.29 12.94
CA PRO A 105 11.40 6.46 12.95
C PRO A 105 10.38 6.32 14.08
N LYS A 106 10.14 7.42 14.81
CA LYS A 106 9.17 7.45 15.89
C LYS A 106 7.76 7.55 15.31
N GLY A 107 6.97 6.50 15.52
CA GLY A 107 5.66 6.36 14.89
C GLY A 107 5.78 6.00 13.41
N CYS A 108 4.77 5.33 12.88
CA CYS A 108 4.71 4.89 11.50
C CYS A 108 3.24 4.85 11.09
N ARG A 109 2.92 5.61 10.05
CA ARG A 109 1.61 5.62 9.40
C ARG A 109 1.77 5.31 7.93
N PHE A 110 0.85 4.53 7.38
CA PHE A 110 0.86 4.19 5.98
C PHE A 110 -0.41 4.70 5.28
N TRP A 111 -0.25 4.97 4.00
CA TRP A 111 -1.31 5.09 3.02
C TRP A 111 -0.97 4.17 1.85
N LEU A 112 -1.97 3.47 1.33
CA LEU A 112 -1.84 2.51 0.24
C LEU A 112 -3.01 2.69 -0.72
N MET A 113 -2.73 2.66 -2.02
CA MET A 113 -3.70 2.57 -3.10
C MET A 113 -3.36 1.38 -3.98
N ILE A 114 -4.39 0.60 -4.33
CA ILE A 114 -4.28 -0.50 -5.28
C ILE A 114 -5.40 -0.34 -6.29
N ALA A 115 -5.06 -0.16 -7.57
CA ALA A 115 -6.00 -0.22 -8.68
C ALA A 115 -5.88 -1.61 -9.32
N ASN A 116 -6.91 -2.44 -9.15
CA ASN A 116 -7.04 -3.72 -9.82
C ASN A 116 -7.44 -3.49 -11.28
N ASN A 117 -6.46 -3.65 -12.17
CA ASN A 117 -6.61 -3.42 -13.60
C ASN A 117 -6.71 -4.72 -14.40
N LYS A 118 -6.53 -5.86 -13.76
CA LYS A 118 -6.50 -7.14 -14.45
C LYS A 118 -7.80 -7.41 -15.22
N SER A 119 -7.67 -7.49 -16.54
CA SER A 119 -8.72 -7.86 -17.46
C SER A 119 -8.72 -9.37 -17.70
N GLY A 120 -9.37 -10.16 -16.84
CA GLY A 120 -9.55 -11.60 -17.11
C GLY A 120 -8.25 -12.40 -17.33
N THR A 121 -8.39 -13.64 -17.81
CA THR A 121 -7.32 -14.66 -17.90
C THR A 121 -6.30 -14.46 -19.02
N THR A 122 -6.13 -13.26 -19.58
CA THR A 122 -5.20 -13.02 -20.68
C THR A 122 -3.93 -12.32 -20.21
N ALA A 123 -2.77 -12.85 -20.61
CA ALA A 123 -1.44 -12.26 -20.38
C ALA A 123 -1.23 -10.89 -21.08
N GLN A 124 -2.27 -10.38 -21.75
CA GLN A 124 -2.34 -9.06 -22.37
C GLN A 124 -3.37 -8.25 -21.58
N GLY A 125 -2.89 -7.31 -20.77
CA GLY A 125 -3.71 -6.42 -19.94
C GLY A 125 -2.85 -5.35 -19.26
N THR A 126 -3.48 -4.31 -18.74
CA THR A 126 -2.80 -3.30 -17.92
C THR A 126 -2.50 -3.92 -16.55
N PRO A 127 -1.24 -3.93 -16.08
CA PRO A 127 -0.94 -4.42 -14.74
C PRO A 127 -1.67 -3.60 -13.67
N ASP A 128 -1.92 -4.22 -12.52
CA ASP A 128 -2.38 -3.50 -11.34
C ASP A 128 -1.41 -2.38 -11.00
N ILE A 129 -1.93 -1.25 -10.54
CA ILE A 129 -1.12 -0.13 -10.09
C ILE A 129 -1.15 -0.10 -8.57
N VAL A 130 0.02 -0.05 -7.95
CA VAL A 130 0.16 0.08 -6.51
C VAL A 130 0.91 1.36 -6.19
N GLY A 131 0.36 2.14 -5.27
CA GLY A 131 0.98 3.34 -4.73
C GLY A 131 0.97 3.33 -3.20
N PHE A 132 2.05 3.74 -2.56
CA PHE A 132 2.12 3.81 -1.12
C PHE A 132 2.92 5.02 -0.64
N ALA A 133 2.65 5.43 0.60
CA ALA A 133 3.46 6.37 1.34
C ALA A 133 3.50 5.99 2.83
N ILE A 134 4.68 6.13 3.44
CA ILE A 134 4.92 5.86 4.85
C ILE A 134 5.51 7.11 5.49
N HIS A 135 4.96 7.52 6.63
CA HIS A 135 5.35 8.71 7.35
C HIS A 135 5.59 8.44 8.83
N ASP A 136 6.47 9.22 9.45
CA ASP A 136 6.65 9.23 10.89
C ASP A 136 5.52 10.00 11.61
N ARG A 137 5.56 10.06 12.94
CA ARG A 137 4.55 10.79 13.73
C ARG A 137 4.46 12.30 13.41
N SER A 138 5.51 12.88 12.87
CA SER A 138 5.62 14.30 12.55
C SER A 138 5.22 14.60 11.10
N GLY A 139 4.83 13.58 10.33
CA GLY A 139 4.52 13.71 8.92
C GLY A 139 5.75 13.73 8.02
N ASN A 140 6.94 13.43 8.53
CA ASN A 140 8.12 13.28 7.69
C ASN A 140 8.02 11.98 6.90
N ARG A 141 8.38 12.05 5.62
CA ARG A 141 8.36 10.91 4.70
C ARG A 141 9.46 9.91 5.06
N ILE A 142 9.07 8.65 5.28
CA ILE A 142 9.96 7.51 5.50
C ILE A 142 10.22 6.79 4.18
N ALA A 143 9.16 6.46 3.45
CA ALA A 143 9.22 5.75 2.18
C ALA A 143 7.99 6.04 1.33
N TYR A 144 8.13 5.99 0.00
CA TYR A 144 7.03 6.19 -0.92
C TYR A 144 7.36 5.67 -2.31
N CYS A 145 6.35 5.18 -3.02
CA CYS A 145 6.48 4.84 -4.42
C CYS A 145 5.11 4.58 -5.05
N THR A 146 5.05 4.66 -6.37
CA THR A 146 3.89 4.22 -7.15
C THR A 146 4.38 3.62 -8.46
N GLY A 147 3.78 2.52 -8.88
CA GLY A 147 4.08 1.93 -10.19
C GLY A 147 3.19 0.73 -10.52
N PRO A 148 3.26 0.26 -11.78
CA PRO A 148 2.60 -0.96 -12.19
C PRO A 148 3.29 -2.18 -11.58
N LEU A 149 2.52 -3.24 -11.31
CA LEU A 149 3.08 -4.52 -10.92
C LEU A 149 3.99 -5.09 -12.01
N LYS A 150 5.14 -5.62 -11.57
CA LYS A 150 6.01 -6.47 -12.38
C LYS A 150 5.65 -7.94 -12.21
N SER A 151 5.24 -8.33 -11.01
CA SER A 151 4.81 -9.70 -10.67
C SER A 151 3.79 -9.69 -9.54
N GLY A 152 2.97 -10.75 -9.48
CA GLY A 152 1.87 -10.86 -8.51
C GLY A 152 0.55 -10.31 -9.05
N ASP A 153 -0.44 -10.23 -8.17
CA ASP A 153 -1.82 -9.87 -8.51
C ASP A 153 -2.58 -9.45 -7.24
N PHE A 154 -3.58 -8.59 -7.39
CA PHE A 154 -4.52 -8.25 -6.32
C PHE A 154 -5.97 -8.46 -6.75
N ILE A 155 -6.74 -9.03 -5.84
CA ILE A 155 -8.19 -9.10 -5.96
C ILE A 155 -8.76 -8.00 -5.07
N VAL A 156 -9.53 -7.10 -5.68
CA VAL A 156 -10.29 -6.06 -5.00
C VAL A 156 -11.76 -6.34 -5.24
N ALA A 157 -12.47 -6.73 -4.17
CA ALA A 157 -13.92 -6.81 -4.16
C ALA A 157 -14.47 -5.47 -3.68
N ALA A 158 -14.90 -4.64 -4.64
CA ALA A 158 -15.49 -3.36 -4.35
C ALA A 158 -16.97 -3.47 -3.95
N LYS A 159 -17.45 -2.48 -3.20
CA LYS A 159 -18.87 -2.34 -2.82
C LYS A 159 -19.76 -2.03 -4.03
#